data_AF-A0A3M1VAQ2-F1
#
_entry.id   AF-A0A3M1VAQ2-F1
#
_cell.length_a   1.000
_cell.length_b   1.000
_cell.length_c   1.000
_cell.angle_alpha   90.00
_cell.angle_beta   90.00
_cell.angle_gamma   90.00
#
_symmetry.space_group_name_H-M   'P 1'
#
loop_
_entity.id
_entity.type
_entity.pdbx_description
1 polymer ?
#
loop_
_entity_poly.entity_id
_entity_poly.type
_entity_poly.pdbx_seq_one_letter_code
_entity_poly.pdbx_strand_id
1 'polypeptide(L)'
;MVLLGGRADPGRGVQARREFPSAERASHAVSLGKRCRFGGRVVVDCGRQRNASTIRDQELKHKEPEPMKSFWRKPMGRPMRIVSPLAVGCAGLLLSMAVGCGGSQTSSPPGPSASKPSASKGPATEQAQPAPQTPSGATPSAAGEQKPTASKSKGAGESNSAAAAGGTGTLRGKVVYEGEYKPLPPLVKAGAKNVKDAAVCAAHDVPDESLIVNTQAGNGVANVFVYLSRAPKGVEVPAPPGEPLELDQKGCRFVPHAMVVRVGQTVLIKSSDNIQHNVHTFPAFNAPFNQICQPLEQKGIPLVYERPEREPVQVKCDIHPWMKALHLPLDHPFAAVTGEDGTFTIENLPAGTHKFRVWHERVGFVEKSLEVNIEPDKATEVTVTIKADQIAAIPPEIRTVRLQRP
;
A
#
# COMPACT_ATOMS: atom_id res chain seq x y z
N MET A 1 -0.91 37.59 -70.35
CA MET A 1 0.19 38.57 -70.19
C MET A 1 0.78 38.33 -68.81
N VAL A 2 1.86 37.54 -68.69
CA VAL A 2 3.28 37.96 -68.76
C VAL A 2 3.74 38.54 -67.42
N LEU A 3 4.79 38.04 -66.73
CA LEU A 3 5.55 36.77 -66.80
C LEU A 3 6.27 36.59 -65.43
N LEU A 4 6.47 35.33 -64.98
CA LEU A 4 7.60 34.77 -64.17
C LEU A 4 8.07 35.50 -62.87
N GLY A 5 8.68 34.84 -61.87
CA GLY A 5 9.06 33.43 -61.73
C GLY A 5 10.55 33.25 -61.42
N GLY A 6 10.91 32.58 -60.32
CA GLY A 6 12.31 32.30 -59.97
C GLY A 6 12.49 31.48 -58.68
N ARG A 7 12.94 30.22 -58.81
CA ARG A 7 13.47 29.37 -57.73
C ARG A 7 14.96 29.11 -58.01
N ALA A 8 15.79 28.90 -56.98
CA ALA A 8 16.73 27.76 -56.92
C ALA A 8 17.53 27.70 -55.60
N ASP A 9 17.83 26.47 -55.20
CA ASP A 9 18.78 25.96 -54.19
C ASP A 9 19.87 25.16 -55.02
N PRO A 10 20.84 24.34 -54.53
CA PRO A 10 21.49 24.20 -53.21
C PRO A 10 23.05 24.10 -53.25
N GLY A 11 23.67 24.16 -52.05
CA GLY A 11 24.60 23.09 -51.61
C GLY A 11 26.13 23.31 -51.58
N ARG A 12 26.78 22.63 -50.60
CA ARG A 12 28.22 22.20 -50.44
C ARG A 12 29.33 23.24 -50.75
N GLY A 13 30.39 23.44 -49.95
CA GLY A 13 30.96 22.73 -48.80
C GLY A 13 32.50 22.60 -48.95
N VAL A 14 33.21 22.15 -47.89
CA VAL A 14 34.65 21.72 -47.86
C VAL A 14 35.74 22.78 -47.52
N GLN A 15 36.44 22.52 -46.39
CA GLN A 15 37.82 22.88 -45.96
C GLN A 15 38.34 24.34 -45.88
N ALA A 16 38.89 24.67 -44.70
CA ALA A 16 40.31 25.04 -44.52
C ALA A 16 40.78 24.75 -43.06
N ARG A 17 42.10 24.74 -42.80
CA ARG A 17 42.75 24.54 -41.48
C ARG A 17 43.42 25.84 -40.98
N ARG A 18 43.95 25.78 -39.74
CA ARG A 18 44.98 26.64 -39.07
C ARG A 18 44.41 27.67 -38.07
N GLU A 19 45.05 27.97 -36.93
CA GLU A 19 46.02 27.23 -36.09
C GLU A 19 46.09 27.87 -34.68
N PHE A 20 46.74 27.21 -33.72
CA PHE A 20 46.99 27.58 -32.31
C PHE A 20 47.91 28.83 -32.17
N PRO A 21 47.99 29.55 -31.01
CA PRO A 21 48.20 29.07 -29.62
C PRO A 21 47.17 29.57 -28.57
N SER A 22 47.05 29.05 -27.34
CA SER A 22 47.77 28.02 -26.55
C SER A 22 49.18 28.34 -26.02
N ALA A 23 49.24 28.87 -24.79
CA ALA A 23 50.28 28.58 -23.79
C ALA A 23 49.53 28.36 -22.45
N GLU A 24 49.71 27.28 -21.66
CA GLU A 24 50.94 26.73 -21.07
C GLU A 24 51.71 27.75 -20.23
N ARG A 25 52.28 27.45 -19.07
CA ARG A 25 52.19 26.40 -18.02
C ARG A 25 53.36 26.79 -17.10
N ALA A 26 53.27 26.51 -15.81
CA ALA A 26 54.47 26.37 -14.98
C ALA A 26 54.30 25.16 -14.07
N SER A 27 55.33 24.32 -14.00
CA SER A 27 55.35 23.12 -13.16
C SER A 27 56.64 23.12 -12.36
N HIS A 28 56.59 22.68 -11.10
CA HIS A 28 57.76 22.27 -10.33
C HIS A 28 57.60 20.81 -9.91
N ALA A 29 58.72 20.12 -9.70
CA ALA A 29 58.77 18.66 -9.65
C ALA A 29 59.96 18.16 -8.80
N VAL A 30 59.89 16.88 -8.40
CA VAL A 30 61.05 16.02 -8.03
C VAL A 30 61.77 16.39 -6.70
N SER A 31 62.08 15.47 -5.77
CA SER A 31 61.75 14.04 -5.60
C SER A 31 62.17 13.54 -4.19
N LEU A 32 62.13 12.20 -3.97
CA LEU A 32 62.67 11.42 -2.83
C LEU A 32 61.90 11.53 -1.49
N GLY A 33 61.60 10.43 -0.79
CA GLY A 33 61.77 9.02 -1.17
C GLY A 33 61.58 8.00 -0.03
N LYS A 34 61.93 6.73 -0.34
CA LYS A 34 61.97 5.54 0.54
C LYS A 34 60.61 4.88 0.88
N ARG A 35 60.70 3.58 1.19
CA ARG A 35 59.60 2.62 1.44
C ARG A 35 59.71 2.11 2.88
N CYS A 36 58.61 1.67 3.47
CA CYS A 36 58.62 0.60 4.49
C CYS A 36 57.34 -0.24 4.41
N ARG A 37 57.49 -1.58 4.48
CA ARG A 37 56.42 -2.53 4.81
C ARG A 37 56.74 -3.12 6.17
N PHE A 38 55.78 -3.14 7.10
CA PHE A 38 55.55 -4.18 8.12
C PHE A 38 54.10 -3.97 8.62
N GLY A 39 53.31 -4.96 9.02
CA GLY A 39 53.62 -6.39 9.16
C GLY A 39 53.80 -6.80 10.62
N GLY A 40 52.72 -6.86 11.38
CA GLY A 40 52.74 -7.28 12.79
C GLY A 40 51.33 -7.36 13.39
N ARG A 41 51.10 -8.33 14.28
CA ARG A 41 49.85 -8.57 15.00
C ARG A 41 50.19 -8.75 16.48
N VAL A 42 49.71 -7.85 17.34
CA VAL A 42 49.79 -7.99 18.81
C VAL A 42 48.46 -7.56 19.41
N VAL A 43 48.07 -8.21 20.50
CA VAL A 43 46.85 -8.00 21.29
C VAL A 43 47.29 -7.57 22.70
N VAL A 44 46.55 -6.66 23.37
CA VAL A 44 46.16 -6.76 24.79
C VAL A 44 45.30 -5.55 25.21
N ASP A 45 44.37 -5.88 26.09
CA ASP A 45 43.19 -5.21 26.63
C ASP A 45 43.41 -3.98 27.57
N CYS A 46 42.28 -3.34 27.91
CA CYS A 46 41.96 -2.53 29.10
C CYS A 46 42.61 -1.13 29.29
N GLY A 47 41.78 -0.09 29.35
CA GLY A 47 42.21 1.32 29.50
C GLY A 47 41.09 2.30 29.86
N ARG A 48 40.31 2.03 30.92
CA ARG A 48 39.13 2.82 31.33
C ARG A 48 39.49 4.19 31.92
N GLN A 49 39.24 5.28 31.18
CA GLN A 49 39.17 6.63 31.76
C GLN A 49 37.86 7.35 31.41
N ARG A 50 37.37 8.15 32.35
CA ARG A 50 36.13 8.95 32.26
C ARG A 50 36.48 10.41 32.47
N ASN A 51 36.20 11.27 31.48
CA ASN A 51 36.29 12.71 31.70
C ASN A 51 35.02 13.20 32.39
N ALA A 52 35.16 13.71 33.61
CA ALA A 52 34.11 14.47 34.28
C ALA A 52 34.22 15.95 33.87
N SER A 53 33.10 16.61 33.64
CA SER A 53 33.02 18.07 33.55
C SER A 53 31.97 18.55 34.56
N THR A 54 32.33 19.59 35.31
CA THR A 54 31.65 19.95 36.55
C THR A 54 30.40 20.78 36.28
N ILE A 55 29.27 20.36 36.85
CA ILE A 55 28.07 21.20 36.99
C ILE A 55 27.96 21.58 38.47
N ARG A 56 27.56 22.83 38.76
CA ARG A 56 27.32 23.31 40.13
C ARG A 56 25.88 23.01 40.52
N ASP A 57 25.70 22.36 41.66
CA ASP A 57 24.40 22.28 42.32
C ASP A 57 23.98 23.66 42.87
N GLN A 58 22.69 23.97 42.75
CA GLN A 58 22.01 24.95 43.60
C GLN A 58 20.78 24.29 44.23
N GLU A 59 20.72 24.36 45.55
CA GLU A 59 19.80 23.58 46.37
C GLU A 59 18.45 24.29 46.54
N LEU A 60 17.44 23.90 45.74
CA LEU A 60 16.06 24.39 45.89
C LEU A 60 15.18 23.33 46.57
N LYS A 61 14.97 23.51 47.88
CA LYS A 61 14.10 22.66 48.71
C LYS A 61 12.62 22.91 48.41
N HIS A 62 11.98 21.98 47.67
CA HIS A 62 10.51 21.89 47.60
C HIS A 62 9.98 20.80 48.54
N LYS A 63 8.89 21.09 49.25
CA LYS A 63 8.20 20.14 50.14
C LYS A 63 7.36 19.14 49.34
N GLU A 64 7.39 17.88 49.75
CA GLU A 64 6.38 16.89 49.37
C GLU A 64 5.08 17.08 50.20
N PRO A 65 3.90 16.77 49.64
CA PRO A 65 2.64 16.69 50.39
C PRO A 65 2.31 15.26 50.88
N GLU A 66 1.86 15.15 52.13
CA GLU A 66 1.48 13.89 52.80
C GLU A 66 0.25 13.17 52.18
N PRO A 67 0.18 11.83 52.20
CA PRO A 67 -0.95 11.06 51.65
C PRO A 67 -2.08 10.80 52.68
N MET A 68 -3.20 11.52 52.55
CA MET A 68 -4.39 11.25 53.38
C MET A 68 -5.05 9.89 53.08
N LYS A 69 -5.34 9.11 54.13
CA LYS A 69 -6.08 7.83 54.05
C LYS A 69 -7.42 7.87 54.79
N SER A 70 -8.49 7.59 54.03
CA SER A 70 -9.71 6.84 54.40
C SER A 70 -10.43 7.05 55.75
N PHE A 71 -11.68 7.54 55.68
CA PHE A 71 -12.89 7.07 56.40
C PHE A 71 -14.12 7.82 55.84
N TRP A 72 -15.42 7.47 56.03
CA TRP A 72 -16.11 6.34 56.67
C TRP A 72 -17.50 6.15 55.98
N ARG A 73 -18.09 4.94 56.12
CA ARG A 73 -19.54 4.59 56.11
C ARG A 73 -20.47 4.97 54.93
N LYS A 74 -21.05 3.92 54.33
CA LYS A 74 -22.42 3.87 53.74
C LYS A 74 -23.44 3.48 54.86
N PRO A 75 -24.75 3.19 54.64
CA PRO A 75 -25.60 3.29 53.42
C PRO A 75 -27.02 3.89 53.64
N MET A 76 -27.80 4.05 52.56
CA MET A 76 -29.17 3.52 52.32
C MET A 76 -29.94 4.35 51.26
N GLY A 77 -30.95 3.75 50.61
CA GLY A 77 -31.92 4.48 49.75
C GLY A 77 -32.10 3.97 48.32
N ARG A 78 -33.14 3.16 48.08
CA ARG A 78 -33.83 2.91 46.80
C ARG A 78 -35.33 2.75 47.12
N PRO A 79 -36.24 2.84 46.14
CA PRO A 79 -36.31 3.74 45.00
C PRO A 79 -37.61 4.58 45.05
N MET A 80 -37.88 5.43 44.05
CA MET A 80 -39.25 5.92 43.84
C MET A 80 -39.63 5.87 42.35
N ARG A 81 -40.77 5.22 42.07
CA ARG A 81 -41.49 5.34 40.79
C ARG A 81 -42.46 6.53 40.94
N ILE A 82 -42.63 7.33 39.89
CA ILE A 82 -43.72 8.30 39.77
C ILE A 82 -44.50 7.99 38.49
N VAL A 83 -45.80 8.30 38.49
CA VAL A 83 -46.83 7.78 37.58
C VAL A 83 -47.19 8.74 36.44
N SER A 84 -47.74 8.20 35.36
CA SER A 84 -48.39 8.95 34.27
C SER A 84 -49.81 9.39 34.64
N PRO A 85 -50.29 10.49 34.02
CA PRO A 85 -51.58 10.53 33.31
C PRO A 85 -51.34 10.38 31.78
N LEU A 86 -52.23 9.84 30.93
CA LEU A 86 -53.57 10.30 30.52
C LEU A 86 -53.57 11.75 29.95
N ALA A 87 -54.17 12.06 28.79
CA ALA A 87 -54.93 11.24 27.82
C ALA A 87 -54.92 11.88 26.39
N VAL A 88 -55.94 11.60 25.57
CA VAL A 88 -56.17 12.06 24.18
C VAL A 88 -55.25 11.39 23.14
N GLY A 89 -55.74 10.62 22.15
CA GLY A 89 -57.10 10.17 21.86
C GLY A 89 -57.78 10.88 20.70
N CYS A 90 -57.59 10.38 19.47
CA CYS A 90 -58.43 10.71 18.32
C CYS A 90 -58.57 9.48 17.42
N ALA A 91 -59.76 9.24 16.85
CA ALA A 91 -60.04 8.12 15.96
C ALA A 91 -59.77 8.50 14.49
N GLY A 92 -59.48 7.51 13.65
CA GLY A 92 -59.17 7.74 12.23
C GLY A 92 -60.40 7.84 11.33
N LEU A 93 -60.16 8.05 10.04
CA LEU A 93 -61.14 7.83 8.98
C LEU A 93 -60.45 7.23 7.76
N LEU A 94 -60.93 6.06 7.30
CA LEU A 94 -60.64 5.52 5.99
C LEU A 94 -61.77 5.91 5.05
N LEU A 95 -61.45 6.41 3.85
CA LEU A 95 -62.39 6.43 2.74
C LEU A 95 -61.65 6.25 1.42
N SER A 96 -62.19 5.36 0.57
CA SER A 96 -61.69 5.04 -0.76
C SER A 96 -62.77 5.35 -1.80
N MET A 97 -62.43 5.20 -3.09
CA MET A 97 -63.28 5.39 -4.29
C MET A 97 -63.43 6.86 -4.75
N ALA A 98 -63.62 7.17 -6.03
CA ALA A 98 -63.29 6.48 -7.30
C ALA A 98 -63.57 7.45 -8.49
N VAL A 99 -63.20 7.05 -9.73
CA VAL A 99 -63.51 7.77 -11.02
C VAL A 99 -62.73 9.10 -11.17
N GLY A 100 -62.23 9.53 -12.33
CA GLY A 100 -62.14 8.99 -13.70
C GLY A 100 -61.90 10.15 -14.71
N CYS A 101 -61.62 9.95 -16.00
CA CYS A 101 -61.30 8.74 -16.78
C CYS A 101 -60.62 9.14 -18.12
N GLY A 102 -59.91 8.22 -18.78
CA GLY A 102 -59.31 8.39 -20.12
C GLY A 102 -57.78 8.62 -20.13
N GLY A 103 -57.03 8.20 -21.15
CA GLY A 103 -57.41 7.33 -22.28
C GLY A 103 -56.43 7.37 -23.47
N SER A 104 -56.14 6.20 -24.05
CA SER A 104 -55.34 5.95 -25.29
C SER A 104 -53.80 6.10 -25.19
N GLN A 105 -52.97 5.33 -25.90
CA GLN A 105 -53.18 4.10 -26.70
C GLN A 105 -51.84 3.35 -26.95
N THR A 106 -51.87 1.99 -27.05
CA THR A 106 -50.89 1.10 -27.75
C THR A 106 -49.38 1.14 -27.36
N SER A 107 -48.57 0.08 -27.50
CA SER A 107 -48.75 -1.34 -27.88
C SER A 107 -47.61 -2.23 -27.29
N SER A 108 -47.80 -3.55 -27.34
CA SER A 108 -46.84 -4.62 -26.96
C SER A 108 -47.03 -5.81 -27.92
N PRO A 109 -46.21 -6.88 -27.92
CA PRO A 109 -44.78 -7.08 -27.57
C PRO A 109 -44.02 -7.52 -28.88
N PRO A 110 -42.99 -8.41 -28.96
CA PRO A 110 -42.11 -9.04 -27.96
C PRO A 110 -40.59 -9.03 -28.30
N GLY A 111 -39.78 -9.66 -27.43
CA GLY A 111 -38.48 -10.24 -27.81
C GLY A 111 -38.59 -11.78 -27.92
N PRO A 112 -37.50 -12.56 -27.80
CA PRO A 112 -36.08 -12.19 -27.73
C PRO A 112 -35.22 -12.88 -28.82
N SER A 113 -33.94 -12.50 -28.96
CA SER A 113 -32.92 -13.43 -29.49
C SER A 113 -31.49 -13.00 -29.10
N ALA A 114 -30.59 -13.97 -29.04
CA ALA A 114 -29.15 -13.76 -28.89
C ALA A 114 -28.46 -13.69 -30.27
N SER A 115 -27.21 -13.22 -30.29
CA SER A 115 -26.31 -13.44 -31.43
C SER A 115 -24.89 -13.76 -30.96
N LYS A 116 -24.20 -14.62 -31.72
CA LYS A 116 -22.79 -15.02 -31.57
C LYS A 116 -22.16 -15.07 -32.99
N PRO A 117 -20.84 -15.31 -33.15
CA PRO A 117 -20.05 -14.62 -34.17
C PRO A 117 -20.21 -15.18 -35.59
N SER A 118 -19.84 -14.34 -36.57
CA SER A 118 -19.57 -14.76 -37.94
C SER A 118 -18.09 -15.14 -38.12
N ALA A 119 -17.82 -16.05 -39.06
CA ALA A 119 -16.48 -16.53 -39.40
C ALA A 119 -16.26 -16.48 -40.93
N SER A 120 -15.00 -16.37 -41.34
CA SER A 120 -14.57 -16.53 -42.74
C SER A 120 -13.71 -17.80 -42.91
N LYS A 121 -13.57 -18.30 -44.14
CA LYS A 121 -13.07 -19.66 -44.44
C LYS A 121 -11.63 -19.66 -45.01
N GLY A 122 -10.96 -20.82 -44.90
CA GLY A 122 -9.76 -21.20 -45.68
C GLY A 122 -10.10 -21.60 -47.14
N PRO A 123 -9.51 -22.66 -47.75
CA PRO A 123 -8.76 -23.80 -47.19
C PRO A 123 -7.21 -23.54 -47.18
N ALA A 124 -6.22 -24.46 -47.27
CA ALA A 124 -6.07 -25.90 -47.58
C ALA A 124 -4.66 -26.40 -47.09
N THR A 125 -4.21 -27.67 -47.08
CA THR A 125 -4.75 -29.03 -47.41
C THR A 125 -3.90 -30.12 -46.67
N GLU A 126 -4.05 -31.41 -47.04
CA GLU A 126 -3.01 -32.46 -47.08
C GLU A 126 -2.45 -33.19 -45.82
N GLN A 127 -3.05 -34.36 -45.58
CA GLN A 127 -2.44 -35.69 -45.32
C GLN A 127 -1.64 -36.05 -44.04
N ALA A 128 -2.24 -37.02 -43.32
CA ALA A 128 -1.68 -38.33 -42.93
C ALA A 128 -0.77 -38.52 -41.68
N GLN A 129 -1.10 -39.61 -40.97
CA GLN A 129 -0.39 -40.34 -39.90
C GLN A 129 0.63 -41.35 -40.51
N PRO A 130 1.59 -41.99 -39.77
CA PRO A 130 1.40 -42.55 -38.41
C PRO A 130 2.62 -42.53 -37.44
N ALA A 131 2.42 -43.12 -36.25
CA ALA A 131 3.47 -43.48 -35.28
C ALA A 131 4.13 -44.84 -35.62
N PRO A 132 5.29 -45.16 -35.02
CA PRO A 132 5.29 -46.35 -34.13
C PRO A 132 6.30 -46.36 -32.94
N GLN A 133 5.83 -46.92 -31.81
CA GLN A 133 6.50 -47.92 -30.94
C GLN A 133 7.73 -47.58 -30.06
N THR A 134 7.97 -48.49 -29.10
CA THR A 134 8.96 -48.47 -28.00
C THR A 134 9.98 -49.63 -28.11
N PRO A 135 11.10 -49.57 -27.37
CA PRO A 135 11.35 -50.54 -26.29
C PRO A 135 11.81 -49.83 -24.98
N SER A 136 11.74 -50.36 -23.75
CA SER A 136 11.64 -51.72 -23.16
C SER A 136 12.98 -52.36 -22.74
N GLY A 137 13.16 -52.58 -21.43
CA GLY A 137 14.27 -53.31 -20.77
C GLY A 137 15.48 -52.44 -20.35
N ALA A 138 16.17 -52.70 -19.23
CA ALA A 138 15.88 -53.59 -18.09
C ALA A 138 16.73 -53.20 -16.83
N THR A 139 16.32 -53.62 -15.63
CA THR A 139 17.03 -53.43 -14.35
C THR A 139 17.87 -54.67 -13.96
N PRO A 140 18.90 -54.53 -13.12
CA PRO A 140 18.81 -54.94 -11.70
C PRO A 140 19.45 -53.91 -10.74
N SER A 141 19.04 -53.70 -9.48
CA SER A 141 18.46 -54.53 -8.40
C SER A 141 19.49 -55.19 -7.46
N ALA A 142 19.88 -54.45 -6.40
CA ALA A 142 20.33 -54.90 -5.07
C ALA A 142 20.56 -53.61 -4.21
N ALA A 143 19.75 -53.29 -3.20
CA ALA A 143 19.66 -53.88 -1.86
C ALA A 143 20.80 -53.43 -0.91
N GLY A 144 20.44 -52.70 0.16
CA GLY A 144 21.37 -52.10 1.13
C GLY A 144 20.62 -51.34 2.23
N GLU A 145 20.07 -52.08 3.19
CA GLU A 145 19.13 -51.56 4.20
C GLU A 145 19.83 -51.16 5.51
N GLN A 146 19.54 -49.96 6.03
CA GLN A 146 19.89 -49.57 7.40
C GLN A 146 18.93 -48.52 7.97
N LYS A 147 18.53 -48.72 9.24
CA LYS A 147 17.52 -47.93 9.98
C LYS A 147 17.75 -48.14 11.50
N PRO A 148 17.40 -47.18 12.38
CA PRO A 148 17.83 -45.78 12.43
C PRO A 148 18.62 -45.50 13.74
N THR A 149 19.31 -44.36 13.83
CA THR A 149 19.75 -43.81 15.13
C THR A 149 19.05 -42.48 15.39
N ALA A 150 18.36 -42.38 16.53
CA ALA A 150 17.63 -41.17 16.90
C ALA A 150 18.55 -40.18 17.61
N SER A 151 18.54 -38.92 17.16
CA SER A 151 19.06 -37.79 17.95
C SER A 151 18.03 -36.66 17.98
N LYS A 152 17.68 -36.21 19.19
CA LYS A 152 16.76 -35.10 19.38
C LYS A 152 17.54 -33.79 19.36
N SER A 153 17.25 -32.91 18.40
CA SER A 153 17.50 -31.47 18.56
C SER A 153 16.22 -30.69 18.26
N LYS A 154 15.87 -29.75 19.14
CA LYS A 154 14.62 -28.99 19.09
C LYS A 154 14.94 -27.56 18.65
N GLY A 155 14.85 -27.30 17.35
CA GLY A 155 15.07 -25.98 16.77
C GLY A 155 13.87 -25.55 15.92
N ALA A 156 13.22 -24.45 16.28
CA ALA A 156 12.19 -23.84 15.46
C ALA A 156 12.86 -23.01 14.34
N GLY A 157 12.77 -23.48 13.10
CA GLY A 157 13.25 -22.76 11.92
C GLY A 157 12.09 -22.46 10.97
N GLU A 158 11.95 -21.19 10.56
CA GLU A 158 10.97 -20.77 9.56
C GLU A 158 11.36 -21.30 8.17
N SER A 159 10.88 -22.50 7.82
CA SER A 159 11.16 -23.16 6.54
C SER A 159 10.36 -22.53 5.39
N ASN A 160 10.73 -21.30 4.98
CA ASN A 160 10.27 -20.72 3.72
C ASN A 160 11.01 -21.45 2.57
N SER A 161 10.45 -22.61 2.19
CA SER A 161 11.11 -23.64 1.38
C SER A 161 10.10 -24.51 0.60
N ALA A 162 9.31 -23.89 -0.27
CA ALA A 162 8.98 -24.52 -1.54
C ALA A 162 10.06 -24.10 -2.55
N ALA A 163 10.66 -25.06 -3.26
CA ALA A 163 11.41 -24.73 -4.47
C ALA A 163 10.39 -24.35 -5.55
N ALA A 164 10.68 -23.32 -6.36
CA ALA A 164 9.78 -22.95 -7.44
C ALA A 164 9.66 -24.12 -8.43
N ALA A 165 8.45 -24.64 -8.60
CA ALA A 165 8.13 -25.39 -9.80
C ALA A 165 8.27 -24.42 -10.98
N GLY A 166 8.86 -24.86 -12.09
CA GLY A 166 9.17 -23.96 -13.21
C GLY A 166 7.90 -23.34 -13.79
N GLY A 167 7.73 -22.02 -13.58
CA GLY A 167 6.58 -21.26 -14.07
C GLY A 167 6.10 -20.20 -13.08
N THR A 168 5.11 -19.43 -13.50
CA THR A 168 4.43 -18.39 -12.70
C THR A 168 2.92 -18.56 -12.81
N GLY A 169 2.19 -18.19 -11.75
CA GLY A 169 0.75 -18.07 -11.74
C GLY A 169 0.29 -16.71 -11.24
N THR A 170 -1.02 -16.59 -11.04
CA THR A 170 -1.66 -15.36 -10.55
C THR A 170 -2.47 -15.67 -9.29
N LEU A 171 -2.37 -14.82 -8.28
CA LEU A 171 -3.29 -14.83 -7.15
C LEU A 171 -4.43 -13.85 -7.44
N ARG A 172 -5.67 -14.33 -7.41
CA ARG A 172 -6.88 -13.50 -7.38
C ARG A 172 -7.55 -13.64 -6.03
N GLY A 173 -8.29 -12.63 -5.60
CA GLY A 173 -9.08 -12.80 -4.40
C GLY A 173 -9.98 -11.63 -4.08
N LYS A 174 -10.75 -11.80 -3.00
CA LYS A 174 -11.65 -10.80 -2.45
C LYS A 174 -11.52 -10.73 -0.93
N VAL A 175 -11.45 -9.53 -0.39
CA VAL A 175 -11.56 -9.29 1.05
C VAL A 175 -12.98 -8.83 1.37
N VAL A 176 -13.64 -9.52 2.30
CA VAL A 176 -15.06 -9.32 2.63
C VAL A 176 -15.28 -8.99 4.10
N TYR A 177 -16.34 -8.23 4.39
CA TYR A 177 -16.73 -7.83 5.74
C TYR A 177 -17.82 -8.76 6.31
N GLU A 178 -17.57 -9.32 7.49
CA GLU A 178 -18.53 -10.14 8.23
C GLU A 178 -19.05 -9.41 9.47
N GLY A 179 -20.37 -9.17 9.49
CA GLY A 179 -21.08 -8.51 10.58
C GLY A 179 -21.94 -7.34 10.10
N GLU A 180 -22.53 -6.60 11.05
CA GLU A 180 -23.24 -5.37 10.74
C GLU A 180 -22.24 -4.26 10.37
N TYR A 181 -22.32 -3.72 9.16
CA TYR A 181 -21.58 -2.55 8.76
C TYR A 181 -22.42 -1.28 9.00
N LYS A 182 -21.83 -0.32 9.71
CA LYS A 182 -22.39 1.01 9.92
C LYS A 182 -21.48 2.03 9.22
N PRO A 183 -21.95 2.77 8.21
CA PRO A 183 -21.15 3.79 7.54
C PRO A 183 -20.56 4.78 8.54
N LEU A 184 -19.27 5.09 8.37
CA LEU A 184 -18.57 6.02 9.24
C LEU A 184 -19.06 7.46 9.01
N PRO A 185 -19.12 8.30 10.06
CA PRO A 185 -19.38 9.72 9.90
C PRO A 185 -18.22 10.39 9.14
N PRO A 186 -18.48 11.45 8.35
CA PRO A 186 -17.42 12.17 7.65
C PRO A 186 -16.47 12.86 8.63
N LEU A 187 -15.17 12.87 8.31
CA LEU A 187 -14.12 13.50 9.12
C LEU A 187 -14.29 15.02 9.19
N VAL A 188 -14.81 15.62 8.11
CA VAL A 188 -15.31 17.00 8.08
C VAL A 188 -16.70 16.99 7.45
N LYS A 189 -17.67 17.61 8.14
CA LYS A 189 -19.02 17.80 7.62
C LYS A 189 -19.11 19.05 6.74
N ALA A 190 -19.82 18.96 5.61
CA ALA A 190 -20.13 20.11 4.77
C ALA A 190 -20.76 21.26 5.60
N GLY A 191 -20.28 22.49 5.39
CA GLY A 191 -20.70 23.69 6.13
C GLY A 191 -20.14 23.83 7.55
N ALA A 192 -19.27 22.93 8.01
CA ALA A 192 -18.64 23.03 9.33
C ALA A 192 -17.75 24.28 9.46
N LYS A 193 -18.13 25.20 10.36
CA LYS A 193 -17.45 26.51 10.54
C LYS A 193 -16.17 26.44 11.35
N ASN A 194 -16.01 25.43 12.21
CA ASN A 194 -14.88 25.29 13.14
C ASN A 194 -13.75 24.44 12.53
N VAL A 195 -13.50 24.63 11.24
CA VAL A 195 -12.54 23.84 10.44
C VAL A 195 -11.57 24.80 9.77
N LYS A 196 -10.27 24.48 9.82
CA LYS A 196 -9.27 25.28 9.11
C LYS A 196 -9.55 25.21 7.60
N ASP A 197 -9.56 26.38 6.96
CA ASP A 197 -9.81 26.57 5.53
C ASP A 197 -11.17 25.98 5.05
N ALA A 198 -12.19 26.08 5.91
CA ALA A 198 -13.55 25.55 5.69
C ALA A 198 -14.19 25.89 4.33
N ALA A 199 -13.79 27.00 3.68
CA ALA A 199 -14.26 27.38 2.35
C ALA A 199 -13.88 26.35 1.25
N VAL A 200 -12.85 25.52 1.50
CA VAL A 200 -12.51 24.35 0.68
C VAL A 200 -12.81 23.07 1.46
N CYS A 201 -12.25 22.91 2.67
CA CYS A 201 -12.32 21.65 3.41
C CYS A 201 -13.69 21.29 3.98
N ALA A 202 -14.64 22.23 4.02
CA ALA A 202 -16.03 21.98 4.37
C ALA A 202 -17.00 22.42 3.25
N ALA A 203 -16.53 22.56 2.01
CA ALA A 203 -17.40 22.74 0.84
C ALA A 203 -18.26 21.49 0.57
N HIS A 204 -17.71 20.32 0.87
CA HIS A 204 -18.36 19.01 0.82
C HIS A 204 -18.06 18.22 2.10
N ASP A 205 -18.67 17.04 2.25
CA ASP A 205 -18.25 16.10 3.29
C ASP A 205 -16.90 15.49 2.91
N VAL A 206 -15.94 15.49 3.84
CA VAL A 206 -14.69 14.71 3.72
C VAL A 206 -14.94 13.32 4.32
N PRO A 207 -14.88 12.23 3.53
CA PRO A 207 -15.17 10.87 4.02
C PRO A 207 -14.13 10.37 5.04
N ASP A 208 -14.53 9.41 5.88
CA ASP A 208 -13.57 8.58 6.64
C ASP A 208 -13.25 7.31 5.84
N GLU A 209 -12.14 7.35 5.09
CA GLU A 209 -11.71 6.27 4.18
C GLU A 209 -10.97 5.13 4.91
N SER A 210 -10.84 5.20 6.24
CA SER A 210 -10.15 4.18 7.07
C SER A 210 -10.94 2.87 7.30
N LEU A 211 -12.18 2.80 6.81
CA LEU A 211 -12.89 1.55 6.48
C LEU A 211 -13.97 1.85 5.44
N ILE A 212 -13.80 1.31 4.23
CA ILE A 212 -14.79 1.36 3.15
C ILE A 212 -15.31 -0.06 2.93
N VAL A 213 -16.58 -0.29 3.24
CA VAL A 213 -17.29 -1.56 2.95
C VAL A 213 -18.38 -1.33 1.91
N ASN A 214 -18.22 -1.96 0.75
CA ASN A 214 -19.21 -1.94 -0.32
C ASN A 214 -20.24 -3.05 -0.11
N THR A 215 -21.32 -2.71 0.61
CA THR A 215 -22.43 -3.63 0.90
C THR A 215 -23.20 -4.08 -0.34
N GLN A 216 -23.14 -3.32 -1.45
CA GLN A 216 -23.81 -3.67 -2.70
C GLN A 216 -22.99 -4.70 -3.51
N ALA A 217 -21.66 -4.63 -3.42
CA ALA A 217 -20.74 -5.57 -4.07
C ALA A 217 -20.37 -6.79 -3.19
N GLY A 218 -21.33 -7.28 -2.39
CA GLY A 218 -21.12 -8.46 -1.53
C GLY A 218 -20.13 -8.21 -0.39
N ASN A 219 -20.32 -7.10 0.34
CA ASN A 219 -19.52 -6.68 1.49
C ASN A 219 -18.00 -6.57 1.22
N GLY A 220 -17.58 -6.18 0.02
CA GLY A 220 -16.17 -5.99 -0.30
C GLY A 220 -15.50 -4.89 0.53
N VAL A 221 -14.24 -5.08 0.93
CA VAL A 221 -13.47 -4.11 1.74
C VAL A 221 -12.32 -3.52 0.93
N ALA A 222 -12.33 -2.21 0.70
CA ALA A 222 -11.28 -1.49 -0.02
C ALA A 222 -10.06 -1.19 0.88
N ASN A 223 -8.97 -0.69 0.28
CA ASN A 223 -7.76 -0.23 1.00
C ASN A 223 -7.05 -1.31 1.84
N VAL A 224 -7.29 -2.60 1.55
CA VAL A 224 -6.63 -3.73 2.22
C VAL A 224 -5.36 -4.11 1.43
N PHE A 225 -4.21 -4.10 2.09
CA PHE A 225 -2.93 -4.50 1.50
C PHE A 225 -2.77 -6.02 1.58
N VAL A 226 -2.56 -6.67 0.43
CA VAL A 226 -2.21 -8.09 0.32
C VAL A 226 -0.82 -8.21 -0.30
N TYR A 227 0.16 -8.74 0.43
CA TYR A 227 1.57 -8.68 0.00
C TYR A 227 2.44 -9.80 0.56
N LEU A 228 3.48 -10.18 -0.19
CA LEU A 228 4.57 -10.98 0.36
C LEU A 228 5.47 -10.11 1.26
N SER A 229 6.02 -10.70 2.33
CA SER A 229 6.86 -9.96 3.29
C SER A 229 8.30 -9.72 2.81
N ARG A 230 8.71 -10.44 1.77
CA ARG A 230 10.00 -10.40 1.05
C ARG A 230 9.80 -11.07 -0.32
N ALA A 231 10.68 -10.79 -1.28
CA ALA A 231 10.74 -11.56 -2.53
C ALA A 231 11.02 -13.06 -2.23
N PRO A 232 10.40 -14.01 -2.95
CA PRO A 232 10.76 -15.42 -2.82
C PRO A 232 12.21 -15.67 -3.31
N LYS A 233 12.88 -16.67 -2.73
CA LYS A 233 14.28 -16.96 -3.04
C LYS A 233 14.45 -17.47 -4.48
N GLY A 234 15.50 -16.99 -5.16
CA GLY A 234 15.83 -17.43 -6.52
C GLY A 234 14.97 -16.80 -7.63
N VAL A 235 14.11 -15.84 -7.28
CA VAL A 235 13.29 -15.09 -8.23
C VAL A 235 14.04 -13.85 -8.70
N GLU A 236 14.09 -13.63 -10.01
CA GLU A 236 14.54 -12.35 -10.55
C GLU A 236 13.46 -11.29 -10.28
N VAL A 237 13.83 -10.25 -9.52
CA VAL A 237 12.92 -9.15 -9.18
C VAL A 237 13.07 -8.07 -10.26
N PRO A 238 12.04 -7.78 -11.07
CA PRO A 238 12.12 -6.75 -12.09
C PRO A 238 12.33 -5.38 -11.46
N ALA A 239 12.96 -4.46 -12.20
CA ALA A 239 13.16 -3.08 -11.77
C ALA A 239 11.84 -2.39 -11.31
N PRO A 240 11.90 -1.33 -10.49
CA PRO A 240 10.74 -0.46 -10.30
C PRO A 240 10.30 0.13 -11.66
N PRO A 241 9.00 0.36 -11.88
CA PRO A 241 8.53 1.11 -13.04
C PRO A 241 9.16 2.51 -13.08
N GLY A 242 9.52 2.98 -14.27
CA GLY A 242 10.05 4.35 -14.46
C GLY A 242 8.96 5.43 -14.38
N GLU A 243 7.69 5.04 -14.50
CA GLU A 243 6.54 5.93 -14.37
C GLU A 243 6.29 6.26 -12.88
N PRO A 244 6.19 7.55 -12.51
CA PRO A 244 5.85 7.94 -11.14
C PRO A 244 4.42 7.51 -10.76
N LEU A 245 4.23 7.12 -9.50
CA LEU A 245 2.90 7.06 -8.89
C LEU A 245 2.48 8.48 -8.50
N GLU A 246 1.20 8.82 -8.59
CA GLU A 246 0.71 10.14 -8.17
C GLU A 246 -0.01 10.08 -6.82
N LEU A 247 0.25 11.06 -5.95
CA LEU A 247 -0.49 11.30 -4.72
C LEU A 247 -1.04 12.74 -4.77
N ASP A 248 -2.33 12.90 -4.97
CA ASP A 248 -2.98 14.21 -5.06
C ASP A 248 -3.64 14.61 -3.72
N GLN A 249 -3.56 15.91 -3.39
CA GLN A 249 -4.25 16.53 -2.26
C GLN A 249 -5.46 17.30 -2.80
N LYS A 250 -6.65 16.70 -2.66
CA LYS A 250 -7.88 17.09 -3.39
C LYS A 250 -9.15 16.90 -2.58
N GLY A 251 -9.90 17.97 -2.38
CA GLY A 251 -11.07 18.00 -1.50
C GLY A 251 -10.69 17.78 -0.03
N CYS A 252 -9.52 18.28 0.38
CA CYS A 252 -8.91 18.07 1.71
C CYS A 252 -8.89 16.60 2.15
N ARG A 253 -8.51 15.71 1.22
CA ARG A 253 -8.08 14.32 1.42
C ARG A 253 -6.89 14.01 0.50
N PHE A 254 -6.19 12.91 0.78
CA PHE A 254 -5.18 12.35 -0.12
C PHE A 254 -5.83 11.35 -1.08
N VAL A 255 -5.40 11.33 -2.34
CA VAL A 255 -5.93 10.43 -3.38
C VAL A 255 -4.76 9.79 -4.14
N PRO A 256 -4.65 8.44 -4.18
CA PRO A 256 -5.46 7.45 -3.45
C PRO A 256 -5.16 7.42 -1.93
N HIS A 257 -6.10 6.91 -1.13
CA HIS A 257 -5.91 6.69 0.32
C HIS A 257 -4.84 5.61 0.62
N ALA A 258 -4.71 4.61 -0.25
CA ALA A 258 -3.78 3.49 -0.07
C ALA A 258 -3.07 3.14 -1.40
N MET A 259 -1.74 2.98 -1.37
CA MET A 259 -0.93 2.55 -2.51
C MET A 259 0.25 1.67 -2.13
N VAL A 260 0.58 0.69 -2.96
CA VAL A 260 1.88 0.00 -2.94
C VAL A 260 2.87 0.81 -3.78
N VAL A 261 4.10 0.99 -3.28
CA VAL A 261 5.15 1.75 -3.94
C VAL A 261 6.35 0.84 -4.16
N ARG A 262 6.93 0.78 -5.37
CA ARG A 262 8.19 0.04 -5.55
C ARG A 262 9.36 0.85 -5.00
N VAL A 263 10.28 0.20 -4.30
CA VAL A 263 11.54 0.85 -3.84
C VAL A 263 12.30 1.42 -5.04
N GLY A 264 12.72 2.68 -4.94
CA GLY A 264 13.33 3.45 -6.02
C GLY A 264 12.34 4.07 -7.03
N GLN A 265 11.05 3.75 -6.97
CA GLN A 265 10.02 4.45 -7.75
C GLN A 265 9.69 5.81 -7.12
N THR A 266 9.42 6.81 -7.96
CA THR A 266 8.98 8.14 -7.51
C THR A 266 7.48 8.13 -7.20
N VAL A 267 7.10 8.65 -6.04
CA VAL A 267 5.76 9.18 -5.76
C VAL A 267 5.79 10.68 -6.02
N LEU A 268 4.99 11.15 -6.98
CA LEU A 268 4.86 12.55 -7.33
C LEU A 268 3.68 13.16 -6.57
N ILE A 269 3.99 13.97 -5.57
CA ILE A 269 3.02 14.62 -4.70
C ILE A 269 2.47 15.88 -5.38
N LYS A 270 1.16 15.95 -5.60
CA LYS A 270 0.45 17.09 -6.21
C LYS A 270 -0.62 17.65 -5.27
N SER A 271 -1.17 18.81 -5.60
CA SER A 271 -2.44 19.27 -5.05
C SER A 271 -3.35 19.87 -6.11
N SER A 272 -4.58 19.37 -6.20
CA SER A 272 -5.71 19.97 -6.91
C SER A 272 -6.48 21.00 -6.08
N ASP A 273 -6.16 21.16 -4.79
CA ASP A 273 -6.81 22.12 -3.90
C ASP A 273 -6.20 23.52 -3.99
N ASN A 274 -7.04 24.55 -3.90
CA ASN A 274 -6.61 25.95 -3.88
C ASN A 274 -6.25 26.46 -2.46
N ILE A 275 -5.64 25.59 -1.65
CA ILE A 275 -5.11 25.89 -0.31
C ILE A 275 -3.78 25.16 -0.09
N GLN A 276 -3.01 25.58 0.91
CA GLN A 276 -1.73 24.96 1.23
C GLN A 276 -1.91 23.70 2.09
N HIS A 277 -1.33 22.59 1.64
CA HIS A 277 -1.29 21.32 2.36
C HIS A 277 0.17 20.94 2.69
N ASN A 278 0.41 19.83 3.39
CA ASN A 278 1.72 19.21 3.44
C ASN A 278 1.62 17.67 3.45
N VAL A 279 2.66 17.01 2.95
CA VAL A 279 2.83 15.56 3.03
C VAL A 279 3.91 15.27 4.07
N HIS A 280 3.50 14.65 5.18
CA HIS A 280 4.37 14.17 6.25
C HIS A 280 4.29 12.64 6.32
N THR A 281 5.41 11.94 6.08
CA THR A 281 5.50 10.48 6.10
C THR A 281 6.22 9.98 7.35
N PHE A 282 5.76 8.85 7.89
CA PHE A 282 6.28 8.26 9.14
C PHE A 282 6.85 6.83 8.95
N PRO A 283 7.90 6.65 8.12
CA PRO A 283 8.52 5.35 7.87
C PRO A 283 9.28 4.78 9.08
N ALA A 284 9.57 3.47 9.04
CA ALA A 284 10.38 2.79 10.06
C ALA A 284 11.82 2.49 9.61
N PHE A 285 12.08 2.41 8.29
CA PHE A 285 13.40 2.09 7.73
C PHE A 285 13.95 3.13 6.75
N ASN A 286 13.09 3.98 6.18
CA ASN A 286 13.44 5.14 5.35
C ASN A 286 13.60 6.42 6.18
N ALA A 287 14.10 7.50 5.56
CA ALA A 287 14.05 8.84 6.16
C ALA A 287 12.61 9.39 6.13
N PRO A 288 12.14 10.10 7.18
CA PRO A 288 10.85 10.77 7.14
C PRO A 288 10.88 11.95 6.17
N PHE A 289 9.82 12.08 5.37
CA PHE A 289 9.63 13.20 4.46
C PHE A 289 8.59 14.14 5.05
N ASN A 290 8.86 15.44 5.09
CA ASN A 290 7.86 16.46 5.38
C ASN A 290 8.09 17.65 4.44
N GLN A 291 7.17 17.89 3.49
CA GLN A 291 7.21 19.02 2.57
C GLN A 291 5.84 19.66 2.41
N ILE A 292 5.81 20.99 2.35
CA ILE A 292 4.63 21.80 2.07
C ILE A 292 4.31 21.70 0.58
N CYS A 293 3.06 21.37 0.26
CA CYS A 293 2.50 21.42 -1.08
C CYS A 293 1.77 22.76 -1.27
N GLN A 294 2.11 23.50 -2.32
CA GLN A 294 1.47 24.80 -2.57
C GLN A 294 0.06 24.64 -3.16
N PRO A 295 -0.82 25.66 -3.02
CA PRO A 295 -2.11 25.67 -3.71
C PRO A 295 -1.93 25.39 -5.21
N LEU A 296 -2.72 24.45 -5.73
CA LEU A 296 -2.71 24.05 -7.14
C LEU A 296 -1.33 23.56 -7.67
N GLU A 297 -0.50 22.95 -6.82
CA GLU A 297 0.78 22.35 -7.19
C GLU A 297 0.58 21.12 -8.10
N GLN A 298 0.68 21.34 -9.42
CA GLN A 298 0.49 20.31 -10.46
C GLN A 298 1.79 19.84 -11.12
N LYS A 299 2.93 20.53 -10.90
CA LYS A 299 4.26 20.07 -11.33
C LYS A 299 4.74 18.93 -10.43
N GLY A 300 4.43 19.06 -9.14
CA GLY A 300 4.57 18.03 -8.13
C GLY A 300 5.95 17.95 -7.47
N ILE A 301 5.96 17.41 -6.25
CA ILE A 301 7.13 17.25 -5.39
C ILE A 301 7.51 15.76 -5.35
N PRO A 302 8.75 15.37 -5.71
CA PRO A 302 9.15 13.97 -5.72
C PRO A 302 9.47 13.44 -4.32
N LEU A 303 8.87 12.30 -3.98
CA LEU A 303 9.19 11.44 -2.84
C LEU A 303 9.69 10.09 -3.38
N VAL A 304 10.79 9.57 -2.84
CA VAL A 304 11.33 8.23 -3.18
C VAL A 304 11.59 7.48 -1.89
N TYR A 305 11.23 6.19 -1.85
CA TYR A 305 11.62 5.28 -0.77
C TYR A 305 12.82 4.44 -1.22
N GLU A 306 13.90 4.47 -0.44
CA GLU A 306 15.15 3.74 -0.69
C GLU A 306 15.13 2.30 -0.16
N ARG A 307 14.17 1.96 0.71
CA ARG A 307 14.10 0.66 1.41
C ARG A 307 12.67 0.15 1.52
N PRO A 308 12.46 -1.18 1.53
CA PRO A 308 11.16 -1.77 1.80
C PRO A 308 10.77 -1.58 3.27
N GLU A 309 9.47 -1.46 3.52
CA GLU A 309 8.89 -1.30 4.85
C GLU A 309 8.12 -2.57 5.24
N ARG A 310 7.96 -2.81 6.55
CA ARG A 310 7.37 -4.07 7.07
C ARG A 310 5.85 -4.05 7.19
N GLU A 311 5.30 -2.85 7.25
CA GLU A 311 3.91 -2.47 7.44
C GLU A 311 3.71 -1.16 6.63
N PRO A 312 2.49 -0.79 6.20
CA PRO A 312 2.26 0.45 5.48
C PRO A 312 2.73 1.69 6.27
N VAL A 313 3.47 2.57 5.61
CA VAL A 313 3.90 3.87 6.11
C VAL A 313 2.71 4.81 6.16
N GLN A 314 2.48 5.41 7.32
CA GLN A 314 1.46 6.42 7.48
C GLN A 314 1.91 7.75 6.82
N VAL A 315 0.97 8.38 6.13
CA VAL A 315 1.07 9.73 5.56
C VAL A 315 0.03 10.61 6.23
N LYS A 316 0.37 11.83 6.61
CA LYS A 316 -0.53 12.82 7.23
C LYS A 316 -0.33 14.21 6.63
N CYS A 317 -1.36 15.05 6.71
CA CYS A 317 -1.20 16.52 6.65
C CYS A 317 -1.15 17.05 8.08
N ASP A 318 -0.09 17.76 8.45
CA ASP A 318 0.01 18.46 9.73
C ASP A 318 -0.88 19.71 9.77
N ILE A 319 -1.18 20.29 8.60
CA ILE A 319 -2.05 21.49 8.45
C ILE A 319 -3.53 21.12 8.60
N HIS A 320 -3.92 19.92 8.14
CA HIS A 320 -5.31 19.43 8.13
C HIS A 320 -5.37 18.00 8.69
N PRO A 321 -5.34 17.81 10.03
CA PRO A 321 -5.00 16.53 10.68
C PRO A 321 -5.95 15.33 10.46
N TRP A 322 -7.06 15.53 9.74
CA TRP A 322 -7.93 14.44 9.28
C TRP A 322 -7.37 13.76 8.01
N MET A 323 -6.57 14.46 7.20
CA MET A 323 -5.97 13.91 5.99
C MET A 323 -4.94 12.86 6.35
N LYS A 324 -5.21 11.62 5.94
CA LYS A 324 -4.36 10.45 6.12
C LYS A 324 -4.29 9.66 4.82
N ALA A 325 -3.18 8.97 4.60
CA ALA A 325 -3.02 7.97 3.56
C ALA A 325 -1.95 6.95 3.97
N LEU A 326 -1.80 5.89 3.16
CA LEU A 326 -0.94 4.76 3.42
C LEU A 326 -0.11 4.41 2.17
N HIS A 327 1.21 4.46 2.32
CA HIS A 327 2.15 3.95 1.30
C HIS A 327 2.75 2.63 1.79
N LEU A 328 2.83 1.59 0.96
CA LEU A 328 3.58 0.37 1.29
C LEU A 328 4.80 0.22 0.35
N PRO A 329 5.98 0.74 0.73
CA PRO A 329 7.23 0.53 0.02
C PRO A 329 7.66 -0.95 0.02
N LEU A 330 7.81 -1.55 -1.16
CA LEU A 330 8.28 -2.93 -1.34
C LEU A 330 9.35 -3.01 -2.44
N ASP A 331 10.37 -3.84 -2.22
CA ASP A 331 11.42 -4.08 -3.20
C ASP A 331 10.95 -4.96 -4.38
N HIS A 332 9.84 -5.68 -4.22
CA HIS A 332 9.27 -6.61 -5.21
C HIS A 332 7.83 -6.25 -5.68
N PRO A 333 7.39 -6.73 -6.85
CA PRO A 333 6.04 -6.48 -7.38
C PRO A 333 4.92 -7.32 -6.73
N PHE A 334 5.25 -8.30 -5.87
CA PHE A 334 4.31 -9.28 -5.34
C PHE A 334 3.38 -8.74 -4.22
N ALA A 335 2.55 -7.76 -4.57
CA ALA A 335 1.59 -7.10 -3.69
C ALA A 335 0.44 -6.44 -4.47
N ALA A 336 -0.68 -6.21 -3.80
CA ALA A 336 -1.82 -5.43 -4.27
C ALA A 336 -2.50 -4.68 -3.12
N VAL A 337 -3.34 -3.70 -3.48
CA VAL A 337 -4.35 -3.08 -2.61
C VAL A 337 -5.72 -3.46 -3.16
N THR A 338 -6.71 -3.73 -2.30
CA THR A 338 -8.07 -4.03 -2.75
C THR A 338 -8.80 -2.81 -3.30
N GLY A 339 -9.54 -3.02 -4.40
CA GLY A 339 -10.46 -2.04 -4.98
C GLY A 339 -11.74 -1.86 -4.15
N GLU A 340 -12.63 -0.97 -4.61
CA GLU A 340 -13.89 -0.64 -3.91
C GLU A 340 -14.83 -1.84 -3.70
N ASP A 341 -14.74 -2.87 -4.54
CA ASP A 341 -15.51 -4.12 -4.39
C ASP A 341 -14.78 -5.19 -3.56
N GLY A 342 -13.66 -4.84 -2.93
CA GLY A 342 -12.81 -5.73 -2.16
C GLY A 342 -11.95 -6.69 -2.97
N THR A 343 -11.98 -6.65 -4.31
CA THR A 343 -11.15 -7.56 -5.13
C THR A 343 -9.70 -7.09 -5.24
N PHE A 344 -8.80 -8.04 -5.46
CA PHE A 344 -7.40 -7.81 -5.77
C PHE A 344 -6.86 -8.86 -6.73
N THR A 345 -5.72 -8.57 -7.37
CA THR A 345 -4.98 -9.51 -8.22
C THR A 345 -3.48 -9.24 -8.10
N ILE A 346 -2.68 -10.29 -7.97
CA ILE A 346 -1.21 -10.25 -7.96
C ILE A 346 -0.73 -11.23 -9.02
N GLU A 347 -0.15 -10.72 -10.10
CA GLU A 347 0.26 -11.51 -11.27
C GLU A 347 1.74 -11.90 -11.20
N ASN A 348 2.15 -12.84 -12.06
CA ASN A 348 3.55 -13.27 -12.23
C ASN A 348 4.21 -13.81 -10.94
N LEU A 349 3.40 -14.33 -10.01
CA LEU A 349 3.89 -14.99 -8.80
C LEU A 349 4.58 -16.31 -9.18
N PRO A 350 5.78 -16.62 -8.67
CA PRO A 350 6.41 -17.92 -8.90
C PRO A 350 5.52 -19.06 -8.41
N ALA A 351 5.48 -20.20 -9.12
CA ALA A 351 4.69 -21.33 -8.66
C ALA A 351 5.22 -21.96 -7.36
N GLY A 352 4.32 -22.48 -6.53
CA GLY A 352 4.58 -23.07 -5.21
C GLY A 352 3.90 -22.32 -4.05
N THR A 353 4.18 -22.77 -2.82
CA THR A 353 3.57 -22.23 -1.59
C THR A 353 4.23 -20.94 -1.12
N HIS A 354 3.43 -19.87 -1.00
CA HIS A 354 3.85 -18.57 -0.45
C HIS A 354 3.05 -18.18 0.78
N LYS A 355 3.56 -17.20 1.55
CA LYS A 355 2.94 -16.68 2.77
C LYS A 355 2.70 -15.19 2.64
N PHE A 356 1.45 -14.84 2.39
CA PHE A 356 0.98 -13.47 2.25
C PHE A 356 0.64 -12.87 3.62
N ARG A 357 0.80 -11.55 3.70
CA ARG A 357 0.24 -10.71 4.76
C ARG A 357 -1.00 -10.01 4.21
N VAL A 358 -2.03 -9.93 5.03
CA VAL A 358 -3.22 -9.12 4.78
C VAL A 358 -3.32 -8.09 5.88
N TRP A 359 -3.31 -6.81 5.52
CA TRP A 359 -3.24 -5.69 6.47
C TRP A 359 -4.28 -4.62 6.08
N HIS A 360 -5.01 -4.11 7.07
CA HIS A 360 -6.04 -3.06 6.89
C HIS A 360 -5.93 -2.01 8.01
N GLU A 361 -6.18 -0.73 7.73
CA GLU A 361 -5.84 0.38 8.63
C GLU A 361 -6.44 0.22 10.03
N ARG A 362 -7.73 -0.12 10.13
CA ARG A 362 -8.42 -0.34 11.43
C ARG A 362 -8.16 -1.69 12.10
N VAL A 363 -7.34 -2.57 11.54
CA VAL A 363 -7.04 -3.91 12.11
C VAL A 363 -5.54 -4.07 12.39
N GLY A 364 -4.69 -3.39 11.63
CA GLY A 364 -3.31 -3.84 11.42
C GLY A 364 -3.33 -5.12 10.59
N PHE A 365 -2.64 -6.17 11.05
CA PHE A 365 -2.67 -7.48 10.38
C PHE A 365 -3.99 -8.20 10.60
N VAL A 366 -4.80 -8.28 9.54
CA VAL A 366 -5.93 -9.23 9.40
C VAL A 366 -5.38 -10.65 9.36
N GLU A 367 -4.35 -10.87 8.51
CA GLU A 367 -3.60 -12.12 8.46
C GLU A 367 -2.09 -11.85 8.41
N LYS A 368 -1.32 -12.62 9.18
CA LYS A 368 0.14 -12.51 9.23
C LYS A 368 0.86 -13.51 8.34
N SER A 369 0.17 -14.59 7.97
CA SER A 369 0.71 -15.72 7.19
C SER A 369 -0.44 -16.49 6.50
N LEU A 370 -1.17 -15.81 5.61
CA LEU A 370 -2.09 -16.47 4.69
C LEU A 370 -1.26 -17.35 3.73
N GLU A 371 -1.28 -18.66 3.95
CA GLU A 371 -0.54 -19.63 3.15
C GLU A 371 -1.34 -20.00 1.89
N VAL A 372 -0.74 -19.81 0.71
CA VAL A 372 -1.39 -20.02 -0.59
C VAL A 372 -0.44 -20.74 -1.53
N ASN A 373 -0.90 -21.82 -2.16
CA ASN A 373 -0.19 -22.47 -3.26
C ASN A 373 -0.56 -21.82 -4.60
N ILE A 374 0.44 -21.30 -5.30
CA ILE A 374 0.30 -20.76 -6.65
C ILE A 374 0.63 -21.85 -7.64
N GLU A 375 -0.33 -22.22 -8.49
CA GLU A 375 -0.10 -23.17 -9.58
C GLU A 375 0.43 -22.43 -10.83
N PRO A 376 1.35 -23.02 -11.61
CA PRO A 376 1.86 -22.40 -12.83
C PRO A 376 0.74 -22.25 -13.87
N ASP A 377 0.77 -21.14 -14.61
CA ASP A 377 -0.14 -20.79 -15.71
C ASP A 377 -1.65 -20.77 -15.33
N LYS A 378 -1.94 -20.61 -14.04
CA LYS A 378 -3.32 -20.57 -13.48
C LYS A 378 -3.55 -19.38 -12.57
N ALA A 379 -4.83 -19.07 -12.35
CA ALA A 379 -5.28 -18.23 -11.25
C ALA A 379 -5.64 -19.10 -10.04
N THR A 380 -4.98 -18.89 -8.90
CA THR A 380 -5.46 -19.36 -7.59
C THR A 380 -6.41 -18.30 -7.02
N GLU A 381 -7.58 -18.70 -6.54
CA GLU A 381 -8.55 -17.78 -5.90
C GLU A 381 -8.55 -17.93 -4.37
N VAL A 382 -8.61 -16.80 -3.64
CA VAL A 382 -8.76 -16.77 -2.18
C VAL A 382 -9.79 -15.75 -1.72
N THR A 383 -10.53 -16.07 -0.65
CA THR A 383 -11.37 -15.11 0.07
C THR A 383 -10.81 -14.91 1.47
N VAL A 384 -10.72 -13.65 1.91
CA VAL A 384 -10.27 -13.28 3.27
C VAL A 384 -11.37 -12.50 3.96
N THR A 385 -11.69 -12.84 5.20
CA THR A 385 -12.75 -12.19 5.95
C THR A 385 -12.19 -11.26 7.01
N ILE A 386 -12.68 -10.02 7.04
CA ILE A 386 -12.52 -9.08 8.16
C ILE A 386 -13.84 -9.07 8.94
N LYS A 387 -13.80 -9.49 10.19
CA LYS A 387 -14.97 -9.49 11.09
C LYS A 387 -15.13 -8.14 11.77
N ALA A 388 -16.37 -7.76 12.05
CA ALA A 388 -16.71 -6.49 12.72
C ALA A 388 -16.07 -6.33 14.12
N ASP A 389 -15.76 -7.42 14.82
CA ASP A 389 -15.08 -7.42 16.12
C ASP A 389 -13.55 -7.25 16.03
N GLN A 390 -12.96 -7.40 14.84
CA GLN A 390 -11.55 -7.09 14.57
C GLN A 390 -11.32 -5.60 14.25
N ILE A 391 -12.38 -4.84 13.96
CA ILE A 391 -12.29 -3.41 13.61
C ILE A 391 -12.07 -2.57 14.88
N ALA A 392 -10.93 -1.88 14.95
CA ALA A 392 -10.71 -0.85 15.96
C ALA A 392 -11.60 0.38 15.71
N ALA A 393 -12.25 0.88 16.78
CA ALA A 393 -13.12 2.05 16.74
C ALA A 393 -12.40 3.34 16.29
N ILE A 394 -11.08 3.39 16.48
CA ILE A 394 -10.14 4.37 15.94
C ILE A 394 -9.01 3.53 15.32
N PRO A 395 -8.50 3.85 14.11
CA PRO A 395 -7.31 3.19 13.58
C PRO A 395 -6.15 3.22 14.60
N PRO A 396 -5.46 2.09 14.86
CA PRO A 396 -4.23 2.12 15.62
C PRO A 396 -3.23 3.07 14.94
N GLU A 397 -2.62 3.97 15.72
CA GLU A 397 -1.42 4.67 15.25
C GLU A 397 -0.38 3.62 14.86
N ILE A 398 -0.04 3.58 13.57
CA ILE A 398 0.93 2.65 13.01
C ILE A 398 2.22 2.82 13.80
N ARG A 399 2.95 1.71 14.04
CA ARG A 399 4.16 1.71 14.87
C ARG A 399 5.31 2.46 14.19
N THR A 400 5.22 3.79 14.23
CA THR A 400 6.35 4.69 14.06
C THR A 400 7.42 4.20 15.02
N VAL A 401 8.60 3.87 14.49
CA VAL A 401 9.72 3.49 15.34
C VAL A 401 10.17 4.77 16.01
N ARG A 402 9.61 5.04 17.19
CA ARG A 402 10.12 6.03 18.13
C ARG A 402 11.59 5.71 18.31
N LEU A 403 12.45 6.49 17.66
CA LEU A 403 13.90 6.32 17.69
C LEU A 403 14.31 6.37 19.16
N GLN A 404 14.52 5.19 19.75
CA GLN A 404 15.07 5.05 21.07
C GLN A 404 16.48 5.63 20.95
N ARG A 405 16.72 6.74 21.65
CA ARG A 405 18.02 7.42 21.62
C ARG A 405 19.11 6.40 22.01
N PRO A 406 20.29 6.49 21.37
CA PRO A 406 21.43 5.63 21.68
C PRO A 406 21.88 5.79 23.14
#